data_AF-A0A967VXW1-F1
#
_entry.id   AF-A0A967VXW1-F1
#
_cell.length_a   1.000
_cell.length_b   1.000
_cell.length_c   1.000
_cell.angle_alpha   90.00
_cell.angle_beta   90.00
_cell.angle_gamma   90.00
#
_symmetry.space_group_name_H-M   'P 1'
#
loop_
_entity.id
_entity.type
_entity.pdbx_description
1 polymer ?
#
loop_
_entity_poly.entity_id
_entity_poly.type
_entity_poly.pdbx_seq_one_letter_code
_entity_poly.pdbx_strand_id
1 'polypeptide(L)' 'MVYKQSLGISGKYKNIRYFLSQISTQMPGLNVVSRMVITPGQDGGVVTEIELDTYSAQKV' A
#
# COMPACT_ATOMS: atom_id res chain seq x y z
N MET A 1 14.75 -12.34 -2.48
CA MET A 1 14.99 -11.23 -1.52
C MET A 1 13.66 -10.52 -1.28
N VAL A 2 13.33 -10.20 -0.02
CA VAL A 2 12.08 -9.50 0.35
C VAL A 2 12.43 -8.07 0.73
N TYR A 3 11.79 -7.11 0.06
CA TYR A 3 11.92 -5.69 0.39
C TYR A 3 10.71 -5.26 1.20
N LYS A 4 10.96 -4.68 2.38
CA LYS A 4 9.90 -4.17 3.26
C LYS A 4 9.80 -2.67 3.12
N GLN A 5 8.60 -2.17 2.89
CA GLN A 5 8.32 -0.74 2.75
C GLN A 5 7.16 -0.34 3.65
N SER A 6 7.23 0.87 4.21
CA SER A 6 6.13 1.49 4.95
C SER A 6 5.70 2.76 4.22
N LEU A 7 4.41 2.88 3.93
CA LEU A 7 3.82 4.05 3.30
C LEU A 7 2.72 4.63 4.18
N GLY A 8 2.83 5.92 4.46
CA GLY A 8 1.76 6.73 5.04
C GLY A 8 1.12 7.60 3.95
N ILE A 9 -0.20 7.49 3.79
CA ILE A 9 -0.97 8.26 2.81
C ILE A 9 -2.22 8.82 3.44
N SER A 10 -2.55 10.06 3.13
CA SER A 10 -3.74 10.75 3.61
C SER A 10 -4.58 11.27 2.46
N GLY A 11 -5.90 11.14 2.53
CA GLY A 11 -6.80 11.71 1.53
C GLY A 11 -8.22 11.20 1.63
N LYS A 12 -9.04 11.51 0.62
CA LYS A 12 -10.41 10.97 0.55
C LYS A 12 -10.37 9.45 0.40
N TYR A 13 -11.25 8.73 1.11
CA TYR A 13 -11.32 7.26 1.07
C TYR A 13 -11.39 6.69 -0.35
N LYS A 14 -12.18 7.31 -1.24
CA LYS A 14 -12.28 6.90 -2.66
C LYS A 14 -10.91 6.87 -3.35
N ASN A 15 -10.04 7.85 -3.09
CA ASN A 15 -8.73 7.97 -3.72
C ASN A 15 -7.74 6.97 -3.11
N ILE A 16 -7.77 6.79 -1.79
CA ILE A 16 -6.93 5.77 -1.11
C ILE A 16 -7.29 4.37 -1.62
N ARG A 17 -8.59 4.04 -1.71
CA ARG A 17 -9.04 2.75 -2.28
C ARG A 17 -8.54 2.54 -3.70
N TYR A 18 -8.58 3.58 -4.53
CA TYR A 18 -8.08 3.51 -5.90
C TYR A 18 -6.56 3.32 -5.95
N PHE A 19 -5.81 4.04 -5.13
CA PHE A 19 -4.36 3.88 -5.02
C PHE A 19 -3.97 2.45 -4.62
N LEU A 20 -4.63 1.90 -3.60
CA LEU A 20 -4.40 0.54 -3.12
C LEU A 20 -4.64 -0.53 -4.20
N SER A 21 -5.61 -0.33 -5.09
CA SER A 21 -5.85 -1.27 -6.20
C SER A 21 -4.78 -1.21 -7.29
N GLN A 22 -4.03 -0.11 -7.39
CA GLN A 22 -2.92 0.01 -8.33
C GLN A 22 -1.64 -0.62 -7.80
N ILE A 23 -1.40 -0.61 -6.48
CA ILE A 23 -0.23 -1.24 -5.86
C ILE A 23 -0.14 -2.73 -6.20
N SER A 24 -1.27 -3.42 -6.16
CA SER A 24 -1.30 -4.87 -6.45
C SER A 24 -1.13 -5.21 -7.94
N THR A 25 -1.24 -4.23 -8.85
CA THR A 25 -1.28 -4.46 -10.29
C THR A 25 -0.11 -3.86 -11.07
N GLN A 26 0.51 -2.78 -10.61
CA GLN A 26 1.52 -2.02 -11.38
C GLN A 26 2.96 -2.11 -10.87
N MET A 27 3.21 -2.67 -9.69
CA MET A 27 4.56 -2.75 -9.14
C MET A 27 5.29 -4.03 -9.61
N PRO A 28 6.53 -3.95 -10.09
CA PRO A 28 7.31 -5.13 -10.48
C PRO A 28 7.59 -6.02 -9.25
N GLY A 29 7.44 -7.32 -9.41
CA GLY A 29 7.50 -8.30 -8.31
C GLY A 29 6.13 -8.60 -7.71
N LEU A 30 6.07 -9.58 -6.81
CA LEU A 30 4.85 -9.89 -6.06
C LEU A 30 4.78 -8.94 -4.85
N ASN A 31 3.82 -8.01 -4.88
CA ASN A 31 3.63 -7.02 -3.82
C ASN A 31 2.48 -7.46 -2.91
N VAL A 32 2.79 -7.75 -1.66
CA VAL A 32 1.82 -8.19 -0.66
C VAL A 32 1.66 -7.11 0.39
N VAL A 33 0.43 -6.67 0.62
CA VAL A 33 0.11 -5.81 1.77
C VAL A 33 0.13 -6.71 3.01
N SER A 34 1.16 -6.59 3.83
CA SER A 34 1.30 -7.38 5.05
C SER A 34 0.52 -6.78 6.21
N ARG A 35 0.41 -5.45 6.24
CA ARG A 35 -0.40 -4.72 7.22
C ARG A 35 -1.01 -3.47 6.62
N MET A 36 -2.25 -3.17 7.01
CA MET A 36 -2.92 -1.92 6.67
C MET A 36 -3.71 -1.42 7.87
N VAL A 37 -3.53 -0.15 8.22
CA VAL A 37 -4.31 0.54 9.25
C VAL A 37 -4.93 1.78 8.63
N ILE A 38 -6.27 1.91 8.73
CA ILE A 38 -7.01 3.06 8.23
C ILE A 38 -7.59 3.79 9.44
N THR A 39 -7.27 5.07 9.57
CA THR A 39 -7.79 5.94 10.64
C THR A 39 -8.57 7.11 10.04
N PRO A 40 -9.64 7.60 10.70
CA PRO A 40 -10.33 8.82 10.28
C PRO A 40 -9.38 10.02 10.33
N GLY A 41 -9.34 10.81 9.26
CA GLY A 41 -8.65 12.10 9.23
C GLY A 41 -9.57 13.25 9.68
N GLN A 42 -8.98 14.40 10.00
CA GLN A 42 -9.73 15.54 10.55
C GLN A 42 -10.73 16.18 9.55
N ASP A 43 -10.46 16.10 8.24
CA ASP A 43 -11.26 16.77 7.20
C ASP A 43 -12.25 15.82 6.47
N GLY A 44 -12.76 14.80 7.16
CA GLY A 44 -13.59 13.76 6.53
C GLY A 44 -12.82 12.88 5.54
N GLY A 45 -11.49 12.97 5.55
CA GLY A 45 -10.58 12.05 4.88
C GLY A 45 -10.23 10.84 5.74
N VAL A 46 -9.29 10.05 5.27
CA VAL A 46 -8.67 8.95 6.00
C VAL A 46 -7.16 9.08 5.90
N VAL A 47 -6.47 8.63 6.95
CA VAL A 47 -5.04 8.37 6.94
C VAL A 47 -4.85 6.87 6.91
N THR A 48 -3.97 6.39 6.05
CA THR A 48 -3.70 4.97 5.87
C THR A 48 -2.21 4.71 5.97
N GLU A 49 -1.86 3.80 6.86
CA GLU A 49 -0.51 3.26 7.01
C GLU A 49 -0.50 1.86 6.40
N ILE A 50 0.45 1.61 5.50
CA ILE A 50 0.56 0.36 4.75
C ILE A 50 1.97 -0.17 4.94
N GLU A 51 2.08 -1.44 5.30
CA GLU A 51 3.32 -2.21 5.20
C GLU A 51 3.21 -3.11 3.96
N LEU A 52 4.21 -3.01 3.08
CA LEU A 52 4.32 -3.77 1.85
C LEU A 52 5.55 -4.67 1.90
N ASP A 53 5.34 -5.94 1.60
CA ASP A 53 6.39 -6.90 1.34
C ASP A 53 6.46 -7.15 -0.17
N THR A 54 7.54 -6.70 -0.81
CA THR A 54 7.80 -6.92 -2.23
C THR A 54 8.77 -8.08 -2.41
N TYR A 55 8.28 -9.15 -3.04
CA TYR A 55 9.07 -10.31 -3.40
C TYR A 55 9.60 -10.15 -4.81
N SER A 56 10.91 -9.98 -4.93
CA SER A 56 11.62 -10.07 -6.20
C SER A 56 11.77 -11.55 -6.57
N ALA A 57 11.17 -11.96 -7.70
CA ALA A 57 11.56 -13.18 -8.36
C ALA A 57 12.98 -12.97 -8.91
N GLN A 58 13.99 -13.58 -8.27
CA GLN A 58 15.25 -13.77 -8.95
C GLN A 58 14.94 -14.61 -10.20
N LYS A 59 15.33 -14.13 -11.38
CA LYS A 59 15.38 -14.98 -12.58
C LYS A 59 16.25 -16.18 -12.20
N VAL A 60 15.62 -17.35 -12.04
CA VAL A 60 16.32 -18.63 -12.05
C VAL A 60 16.66 -18.95 -13.49
#